data_AF-A0AAV2CSD2-F1
#
_entry.id   AF-A0AAV2CSD2-F1
#
_cell.length_a   1.000
_cell.length_b   1.000
_cell.length_c   1.000
_cell.angle_alpha   90.00
_cell.angle_beta   90.00
_cell.angle_gamma   90.00
#
_symmetry.space_group_name_H-M   'P 1'
#
loop_
_entity.id
_entity.type
_entity.pdbx_description
1 polymer ?
#
loop_
_entity_poly.entity_id
_entity_poly.type
_entity_poly.pdbx_seq_one_letter_code
_entity_poly.pdbx_strand_id
1 'polypeptide(L)' 'MAQSTSSSILQLPLDSRVAIVTDSSPSIGCGIATHLDSLGARVTINYASNLTQADFRASQLNSTERVRT' A
#
# COMPACT_ATOMS: atom_id res chain seq x y z
N MET A 1 14.06 -33.73 22.65
CA MET A 1 14.54 -32.64 21.77
C MET A 1 13.30 -31.89 21.30
N ALA A 2 13.13 -30.63 21.67
CA ALA A 2 11.93 -29.86 21.31
C ALA A 2 12.10 -29.23 19.92
N GLN A 3 11.15 -29.48 19.02
CA GLN A 3 11.16 -28.89 17.68
C GLN A 3 10.64 -27.45 17.76
N SER A 4 11.45 -26.48 17.36
CA SER A 4 11.03 -25.08 17.25
C SER A 4 10.24 -24.91 15.95
N THR A 5 8.91 -24.94 16.03
CA THR A 5 8.04 -24.61 14.91
C THR A 5 8.13 -23.11 14.62
N SER A 6 9.05 -22.73 13.74
CA SER A 6 9.12 -21.38 13.20
C SER A 6 7.90 -21.17 12.32
N SER A 7 6.84 -20.62 12.89
CA SER A 7 5.69 -20.13 12.14
C SER A 7 6.14 -18.93 11.31
N SER A 8 6.60 -19.22 10.08
CA SER A 8 6.83 -18.23 9.03
C SER A 8 5.49 -17.64 8.62
N ILE A 9 4.92 -16.78 9.47
CA ILE A 9 3.87 -15.84 9.08
C ILE A 9 4.36 -15.13 7.82
N LEU A 10 3.57 -15.21 6.76
CA LEU A 10 3.82 -14.52 5.49
C LEU A 10 3.60 -13.03 5.70
N GLN A 11 4.45 -12.39 6.51
CA GLN A 11 4.45 -10.95 6.66
C GLN A 11 4.77 -10.33 5.32
N LEU A 12 3.80 -9.58 4.82
CA LEU A 12 3.95 -8.68 3.70
C LEU A 12 5.21 -7.82 3.94
N PRO A 13 6.13 -7.67 2.98
CA PRO A 13 7.47 -7.11 3.23
C PRO A 13 7.47 -5.64 3.65
N LEU A 14 6.35 -4.93 3.45
CA LEU A 14 6.11 -3.57 3.91
C LEU A 14 4.98 -3.50 4.96
N ASP A 15 4.66 -4.62 5.62
CA ASP A 15 3.71 -4.63 6.73
C ASP A 15 4.08 -3.57 7.78
N SER A 16 3.04 -2.90 8.30
CA SER A 16 3.17 -1.83 9.29
C SER A 16 4.09 -0.67 8.87
N ARG A 17 4.44 -0.54 7.58
CA ARG A 17 5.17 0.61 7.02
C ARG A 17 4.22 1.65 6.44
N VAL A 18 4.68 2.90 6.40
CA VAL A 18 3.99 4.02 5.75
C VAL A 18 4.84 4.49 4.58
N ALA A 19 4.22 4.71 3.41
CA ALA A 19 4.86 5.27 2.24
C ALA A 19 4.12 6.53 1.78
N ILE A 20 4.87 7.56 1.41
CA ILE A 20 4.33 8.79 0.81
C ILE A 20 4.75 8.80 -0.65
N VAL A 21 3.78 8.81 -1.57
CA VAL A 21 4.02 8.89 -3.01
C VAL A 21 3.61 10.27 -3.51
N THR A 22 4.61 11.07 -3.87
CA THR A 22 4.44 12.38 -4.53
C THR A 22 4.38 12.20 -6.04
N ASP A 23 3.52 12.98 -6.71
CA ASP A 23 3.21 12.84 -8.14
C ASP A 23 2.62 11.46 -8.50
N SER A 24 1.61 11.06 -7.73
CA SER A 24 0.72 9.94 -8.05
C SER A 24 -0.30 10.31 -9.16
N SER A 25 0.14 11.09 -10.15
CA SER A 25 -0.59 11.41 -11.38
C SER A 25 -0.83 10.11 -12.20
N PRO A 26 -1.49 10.10 -13.39
CA PRO A 26 -1.63 8.89 -14.21
C PRO A 26 -0.30 8.53 -14.90
N SER A 27 0.70 8.26 -14.05
CA SER A 27 2.13 8.11 -14.31
C SER A 27 2.65 6.90 -13.52
N ILE A 28 3.98 6.72 -13.49
CA ILE A 28 4.65 5.69 -12.71
C ILE A 28 4.24 5.72 -11.22
N GLY A 29 3.93 6.90 -10.66
CA GLY A 29 3.57 7.07 -9.25
C GLY A 29 2.30 6.30 -8.84
N CYS A 30 1.31 6.19 -9.74
CA CYS A 30 0.11 5.39 -9.48
C CYS A 30 0.43 3.88 -9.41
N GLY A 31 1.28 3.38 -10.31
CA GLY A 31 1.71 1.98 -10.28
C GLY A 31 2.54 1.64 -9.05
N ILE A 32 3.42 2.56 -8.63
CA ILE A 32 4.20 2.44 -7.39
C ILE A 32 3.27 2.43 -6.17
N ALA A 33 2.28 3.32 -6.09
CA ALA A 33 1.34 3.35 -4.98
C ALA A 33 0.56 2.02 -4.83
N THR A 34 0.06 1.46 -5.93
CA THR A 34 -0.62 0.15 -5.95
C THR A 34 0.31 -1.02 -5.60
N HIS A 35 1.62 -0.91 -5.88
CA HIS A 35 2.61 -1.93 -5.54
C HIS A 35 3.19 -1.79 -4.12
N LEU A 36 3.09 -0.62 -3.48
CA LEU A 36 3.43 -0.44 -2.06
C LEU A 36 2.26 -0.84 -1.16
N ASP A 37 1.02 -0.52 -1.56
CA ASP A 37 -0.11 -1.39 -1.25
C ASP A 37 0.09 -2.78 -1.92
N SER A 38 -0.70 -3.80 -1.64
CA SER A 38 -0.36 -5.21 -1.88
C SER A 38 0.87 -5.70 -1.08
N LEU A 39 2.05 -5.08 -1.19
CA LEU A 39 3.26 -5.41 -0.40
C LEU A 39 3.17 -5.09 1.11
N GLY A 40 2.12 -4.41 1.56
CA GLY A 40 1.81 -4.21 3.00
C GLY A 40 1.78 -2.76 3.48
N ALA A 41 2.32 -1.81 2.71
CA ALA A 41 2.44 -0.43 3.18
C ALA A 41 1.06 0.24 3.28
N ARG A 42 0.94 1.16 4.22
CA ARG A 42 -0.08 2.21 4.24
C ARG A 42 0.41 3.35 3.35
N VAL A 43 -0.25 3.56 2.21
CA VAL A 43 0.20 4.56 1.23
C VAL A 43 -0.59 5.85 1.38
N THR A 44 0.11 6.98 1.46
CA THR A 44 -0.47 8.33 1.29
C THR A 44 -0.03 8.88 -0.06
N ILE A 45 -1.01 9.30 -0.86
CA ILE A 45 -0.76 9.85 -2.20
C ILE A 45 -0.90 11.38 -2.19
N ASN A 46 0.08 12.09 -2.75
CA ASN A 46 0.01 13.54 -2.95
C ASN A 46 -0.10 13.86 -4.44
N TYR A 47 -1.24 14.43 -4.82
CA TYR A 47 -1.60 14.73 -6.19
C TYR A 47 -1.76 16.25 -6.34
N ALA A 48 -0.83 16.91 -7.05
CA ALA A 48 -0.78 18.37 -7.14
C ALA A 48 -1.87 18.98 -8.06
N SER A 49 -2.28 18.29 -9.12
CA SER A 49 -2.96 18.92 -10.26
C SER A 49 -4.48 18.69 -10.36
N ASN A 50 -5.06 17.72 -9.65
CA ASN A 50 -6.49 17.37 -9.72
C ASN A 50 -6.95 16.56 -8.49
N LEU A 51 -7.70 17.21 -7.60
CA LEU A 51 -8.20 16.59 -6.37
C LEU A 51 -9.20 15.46 -6.61
N THR A 52 -10.10 15.61 -7.60
CA THR A 52 -11.12 14.60 -7.92
C THR A 52 -10.51 13.29 -8.41
N GLN A 53 -9.43 13.37 -9.20
CA GLN A 53 -8.71 12.17 -9.64
C GLN A 53 -7.92 11.52 -8.48
N ALA A 54 -7.40 12.32 -7.56
CA ALA A 54 -6.72 11.84 -6.36
C ALA A 54 -7.68 11.06 -5.44
N ASP A 55 -8.85 11.62 -5.17
CA ASP A 55 -9.89 11.01 -4.32
C ASP A 55 -10.40 9.68 -4.89
N PHE A 56 -10.65 9.62 -6.20
CA PHE A 56 -11.00 8.39 -6.89
C PHE A 56 -9.92 7.30 -6.74
N ARG A 57 -8.64 7.66 -6.81
CA ARG A 57 -7.52 6.72 -6.62
C ARG A 57 -7.36 6.29 -5.16
N ALA A 58 -7.50 7.20 -4.21
CA ALA A 58 -7.51 6.88 -2.79
C ALA A 58 -8.65 5.90 -2.45
N SER A 59 -9.84 6.14 -3.01
CA SER A 59 -11.01 5.26 -2.87
C SER A 59 -10.78 3.87 -3.46
N GLN A 60 -10.09 3.75 -4.62
CA GLN A 60 -9.70 2.44 -5.18
C GLN A 60 -8.73 1.68 -4.27
N LEU A 61 -7.68 2.33 -3.76
CA LEU A 61 -6.73 1.71 -2.84
C LEU A 61 -7.43 1.27 -1.53
N ASN A 62 -8.27 2.13 -0.97
CA ASN A 62 -9.02 1.84 0.26
C ASN A 62 -10.09 0.75 0.10
N SER A 63 -10.63 0.55 -1.11
CA SER A 63 -11.60 -0.51 -1.42
C SER A 63 -10.95 -1.89 -1.57
N THR A 64 -9.63 -1.98 -1.52
CA THR A 64 -8.92 -3.27 -1.53
C THR A 64 -8.99 -3.87 -0.13
N GLU A 65 -9.74 -4.96 0.04
CA GLU A 65 -9.88 -5.68 1.32
C GLU A 65 -8.50 -6.06 1.90
N ARG A 66 -8.14 -5.53 3.07
CA ARG A 66 -6.89 -5.88 3.78
C ARG A 66 -7.21 -6.39 5.18
N VAL A 67 -6.87 -7.64 5.44
CA VAL A 67 -6.86 -8.20 6.80
C VAL A 67 -5.74 -7.51 7.58
N ARG A 68 -6.12 -6.59 8.48
CA ARG A 68 -5.20 -5.87 9.38
C ARG A 68 -5.25 -6.52 10.76
N THR A 69 -4.35 -7.47 11.00
CA THR A 69 -4.12 -8.12 12.31
C THR A 69 -3.11 -7.36 13.14
#